data_AF-A0A3C1DQZ4-F1
#
_entry.id   AF-A0A3C1DQZ4-F1
#
_cell.length_a   1.000
_cell.length_b   1.000
_cell.length_c   1.000
_cell.angle_alpha   90.00
_cell.angle_beta   90.00
_cell.angle_gamma   90.00
#
_symmetry.space_group_name_H-M   'P 1'
#
loop_
_entity.id
_entity.type
_entity.pdbx_description
1 polymer ?
#
loop_
_entity_poly.entity_id
_entity_poly.type
_entity_poly.pdbx_seq_one_letter_code
_entity_poly.pdbx_strand_id
1 'polypeptide(L)' 'MAAEREVTLYFDPLCPWAFMTSQWLREVHTVRPVSVRFRLMSLAVLNEAEELTDEMRGFLQRAWGPVRVM' A
#
# COMPACT_ATOMS: atom_id res chain seq x y z
N MET A 1 -14.38 28.31 -2.21
CA MET A 1 -13.87 27.02 -2.69
C MET A 1 -13.57 26.16 -1.47
N ALA A 2 -13.96 24.89 -1.45
CA ALA A 2 -13.63 24.01 -0.33
C ALA A 2 -12.11 23.77 -0.29
N ALA A 3 -11.50 23.76 0.90
CA ALA A 3 -10.08 23.47 1.05
C ALA A 3 -9.77 22.05 0.56
N GLU A 4 -8.73 21.91 -0.26
CA GLU A 4 -8.23 20.63 -0.72
C GLU A 4 -7.69 19.82 0.45
N ARG A 5 -8.09 18.55 0.55
CA ARG A 5 -7.64 17.64 1.62
C ARG A 5 -6.57 16.69 1.07
N GLU A 6 -5.43 16.63 1.74
CA GLU A 6 -4.38 15.66 1.38
C GLU A 6 -4.65 14.29 2.02
N VAL A 7 -4.54 13.24 1.21
CA VAL A 7 -4.61 11.84 1.66
C VAL A 7 -3.30 11.14 1.29
N THR A 8 -2.59 10.61 2.29
CA THR A 8 -1.43 9.75 2.06
C THR A 8 -1.85 8.28 2.08
N LEU A 9 -1.65 7.57 0.98
CA LEU A 9 -1.80 6.12 0.90
C LEU A 9 -0.44 5.43 1.04
N TYR A 10 -0.29 4.62 2.08
CA TYR A 10 0.84 3.69 2.24
C TYR A 10 0.57 2.43 1.41
N PHE A 11 1.43 2.12 0.45
CA PHE A 11 1.17 1.14 -0.59
C PHE A 11 2.27 0.07 -0.66
N ASP A 12 1.85 -1.20 -0.64
CA ASP A 12 2.64 -2.36 -1.01
C ASP A 12 1.93 -3.04 -2.21
N PRO A 13 2.64 -3.29 -3.34
CA PRO A 13 2.07 -3.93 -4.53
C PRO A 13 1.42 -5.30 -4.30
N LEU A 14 1.84 -6.03 -3.27
CA LEU A 14 1.32 -7.35 -2.95
C LEU A 14 0.05 -7.28 -2.08
N CYS A 15 -0.29 -6.11 -1.53
CA CYS A 15 -1.47 -5.95 -0.71
C CYS A 15 -2.73 -5.74 -1.58
N PRO A 16 -3.67 -6.70 -1.62
CA PRO A 16 -4.88 -6.55 -2.44
C PRO A 16 -5.75 -5.39 -1.97
N TRP A 17 -5.75 -5.11 -0.65
CA TRP A 17 -6.49 -4.00 -0.07
C TRP A 17 -5.90 -2.65 -0.49
N ALA A 18 -4.57 -2.49 -0.43
CA ALA A 18 -3.90 -1.28 -0.88
C ALA A 18 -4.16 -1.03 -2.38
N PHE A 19 -4.17 -2.10 -3.19
CA PHE A 19 -4.54 -2.00 -4.60
C PHE A 19 -5.98 -1.50 -4.78
N MET A 20 -6.96 -2.13 -4.15
CA MET A 20 -8.37 -1.69 -4.25
C MET A 20 -8.57 -0.25 -3.75
N THR A 21 -7.95 0.11 -2.62
CA THR A 21 -7.99 1.46 -2.08
C THR A 21 -7.34 2.47 -3.03
N SER A 22 -6.24 2.11 -3.72
CA SER A 22 -5.62 2.98 -4.72
C SER A 22 -6.56 3.26 -5.89
N GLN A 23 -7.27 2.25 -6.39
CA GLN A 23 -8.24 2.44 -7.48
C GLN A 23 -9.42 3.29 -7.01
N TRP A 24 -9.91 3.06 -5.80
CA TRP A 24 -10.95 3.89 -5.22
C TRP A 24 -10.52 5.35 -5.05
N LEU A 25 -9.32 5.63 -4.52
CA LEU A 25 -8.81 7.00 -4.39
C LEU A 25 -8.63 7.68 -5.76
N ARG A 26 -8.26 6.92 -6.80
CA ARG A 26 -8.25 7.41 -8.19
C ARG A 26 -9.65 7.79 -8.68
N GLU A 27 -10.73 7.19 -8.21
CA GLU A 27 -12.07 7.67 -8.56
C GLU A 27 -12.46 8.87 -7.69
N VAL A 28 -12.17 8.84 -6.39
CA VAL A 28 -12.53 9.92 -5.46
C VAL A 28 -11.94 11.26 -5.85
N HIS A 29 -10.67 11.31 -6.30
CA HIS A 29 -10.04 12.58 -6.70
C HIS A 29 -10.73 13.27 -7.88
N THR A 30 -11.52 12.53 -8.69
CA THR A 30 -12.26 13.10 -9.81
C THR A 30 -13.57 13.79 -9.38
N VAL A 31 -14.09 13.43 -8.21
CA VAL A 31 -15.41 13.90 -7.72
C VAL A 31 -15.34 14.65 -6.39
N ARG A 32 -14.15 14.79 -5.78
CA ARG A 32 -13.92 15.51 -4.52
C ARG A 32 -12.59 16.28 -4.57
N PRO A 33 -12.47 17.43 -3.87
CA PRO A 33 -11.23 18.19 -3.79
C PRO A 33 -10.25 17.51 -2.82
N VAL A 34 -9.63 16.42 -3.28
CA VAL A 34 -8.61 15.67 -2.54
C VAL A 34 -7.34 15.52 -3.38
N SER A 35 -6.18 15.72 -2.76
CA SER A 35 -4.89 15.38 -3.35
C SER A 35 -4.43 14.04 -2.79
N VAL A 36 -3.90 13.16 -3.65
CA VAL A 36 -3.45 11.82 -3.26
C VAL A 36 -1.94 11.75 -3.33
N ARG A 37 -1.31 11.37 -2.22
CA ARG A 37 0.12 11.12 -2.13
C ARG A 37 0.37 9.66 -1.82
N PHE A 38 1.29 9.03 -2.54
CA PHE A 38 1.70 7.66 -2.27
C PHE A 38 2.97 7.66 -1.40
N ARG A 39 3.01 6.73 -0.45
CA ARG A 39 4.22 6.36 0.28
C ARG A 39 4.38 4.84 0.20
N LEU A 40 5.61 4.39 0.05
CA LEU A 40 5.91 2.96 0.12
C LEU A 40 5.72 2.44 1.55
N MET A 41 5.20 1.22 1.63
CA MET A 41 5.23 0.37 2.82
C MET A 41 5.55 -1.07 2.39
N SER A 42 5.80 -1.95 3.35
CA SER A 42 6.07 -3.36 3.06
C SER A 42 5.35 -4.27 4.05
N LEU A 43 4.55 -5.20 3.53
CA LEU A 43 3.97 -6.30 4.29
C LEU A 43 5.06 -7.25 4.82
N ALA A 44 6.18 -7.40 4.10
CA ALA A 44 7.30 -8.22 4.57
C ALA A 44 7.94 -7.64 5.84
N VAL A 45 8.10 -6.32 5.90
CA VAL A 45 8.57 -5.62 7.12
C VAL A 45 7.51 -5.66 8.22
N LEU A 46 6.24 -5.40 7.87
CA LEU A 46 5.14 -5.40 8.84
C LEU A 46 5.01 -6.74 9.58
N ASN A 47 5.24 -7.86 8.89
CA ASN A 47 5.07 -9.22 9.42
C ASN A 47 6.40 -9.86 9.88
N GLU A 48 7.50 -9.12 9.95
CA GLU A 48 8.84 -9.65 10.30
C GLU A 48 8.86 -10.36 11.67
N ALA A 49 8.13 -9.81 12.65
CA ALA A 49 8.14 -10.25 14.03
C ALA A 49 7.08 -11.32 14.35
N GLU A 50 6.27 -11.72 13.37
CA GLU A 50 5.18 -12.68 13.58
C GLU A 50 5.71 -14.12 13.63
N GLU A 51 5.04 -14.96 14.41
CA GLU A 51 5.27 -16.40 14.38
C GLU A 51 4.57 -16.99 13.15
N LEU A 52 5.36 -17.20 12.09
CA LEU A 52 4.87 -17.63 10.78
C LEU A 52 5.29 -19.06 10.46
N THR A 53 4.44 -19.76 9.69
CA THR A 53 4.80 -21.02 9.07
C THR A 53 5.99 -20.83 8.12
N ASP A 54 6.75 -21.89 7.85
CA ASP A 54 7.90 -21.83 6.94
C ASP A 54 7.50 -21.38 5.53
N GLU A 55 6.31 -21.78 5.08
CA GLU A 55 5.74 -21.34 3.80
C GLU A 55 5.53 -19.82 3.77
N MET A 56 4.88 -19.27 4.80
CA MET A 56 4.63 -17.84 4.92
C MET A 56 5.94 -17.06 5.05
N ARG A 57 6.92 -17.57 5.81
CA ARG A 57 8.26 -16.98 5.92
C ARG A 57 8.96 -16.96 4.55
N GLY A 58 8.90 -18.06 3.81
CA GLY A 58 9.45 -18.14 2.45
C GLY A 58 8.77 -17.18 1.47
N PHE A 59 7.45 -16.99 1.60
CA PHE A 59 6.71 -15.99 0.83
C PHE A 59 7.18 -14.56 1.18
N LEU A 60 7.27 -14.21 2.47
CA LEU A 60 7.68 -12.86 2.89
C LEU A 60 9.10 -12.52 2.44
N GLN A 61 10.03 -13.48 2.40
CA GLN A 61 11.38 -13.26 1.86
C GLN A 61 11.36 -12.81 0.39
N ARG A 62 10.45 -13.37 -0.43
CA ARG A 62 10.28 -12.98 -1.84
C ARG A 62 9.46 -11.69 -2.00
N ALA A 63 8.62 -11.37 -1.01
CA ALA A 63 7.75 -10.19 -1.03
C ALA A 63 8.50 -8.84 -0.99
N TRP A 64 9.80 -8.84 -0.68
CA TRP A 64 10.65 -7.63 -0.75
C TRP A 64 10.91 -7.13 -2.17
N GLY A 65 10.77 -7.98 -3.20
CA GLY A 65 11.11 -7.64 -4.58
C GLY A 65 10.35 -6.41 -5.10
N PRO A 66 9.00 -6.44 -5.13
CA PRO A 66 8.20 -5.34 -5.67
C PRO A 66 8.43 -4.00 -4.96
N VAL A 67 8.52 -4.00 -3.63
CA VAL A 67 8.70 -2.77 -2.83
C VAL A 67 10.09 -2.13 -2.99
N ARG A 68 11.06 -2.82 -3.58
CA ARG A 68 12.43 -2.29 -3.83
C ARG A 68 12.59 -1.58 -5.18
N VAL A 69 11.63 -1.73 -6.09
CA VAL A 69 11.74 -1.25 -7.48
C VAL A 69 10.57 -0.34 -7.90
N MET A 70 9.69 0.00 -6.96
CA MET A 70 8.51 0.85 -7.19
C MET A 70 8.74 2.30 -6.76
#